data_AF-A0A427Z789-F1
#
_entry.id   AF-A0A427Z789-F1
#
_cell.length_a   1.000
_cell.length_b   1.000
_cell.length_c   1.000
_cell.angle_alpha   90.00
_cell.angle_beta   90.00
_cell.angle_gamma   90.00
#
_symmetry.space_group_name_H-M   'P 1'
#
loop_
_entity.id
_entity.type
_entity.pdbx_description
1 polymer ?
#
loop_
_entity_poly.entity_id
_entity_poly.type
_entity_poly.pdbx_seq_one_letter_code
_entity_poly.pdbx_strand_id
1 'polypeptide(L)'
;MKMSRQMKYKTKEKSSWTKRFSLWMERHRRIGQLLYTSVLFGSLFVSFLAVSFISSPFPNLNYLSPLSFNLFLLLFSTYCIVFHSGSDTLQKWRYFSWVFIGFDGLLFPFHLLVGLNWLGRRKTTNFPALISMDPAYVWVPIVSYLFFFFLGLGILLLIIRIEKRRRRHKWNERKRDKRRSSYRRSK
;
A
#
# COMPACT_ATOMS: atom_id res chain seq x y z
N MET A 1 -51.37 22.81 -9.13
CA MET A 1 -49.94 23.02 -9.49
C MET A 1 -49.16 21.74 -9.17
N LYS A 2 -48.84 20.92 -10.19
CA LYS A 2 -48.14 19.62 -10.03
C LYS A 2 -46.64 19.87 -9.94
N MET A 3 -46.08 19.77 -8.74
CA MET A 3 -44.63 19.81 -8.52
C MET A 3 -44.06 18.42 -8.83
N SER A 4 -43.17 18.38 -9.82
CA SER A 4 -42.57 17.18 -10.38
C SER A 4 -41.79 16.39 -9.33
N ARG A 5 -42.20 15.12 -9.13
CA ARG A 5 -41.39 14.13 -8.41
C ARG A 5 -40.11 13.91 -9.21
N GLN A 6 -39.03 14.57 -8.79
CA GLN A 6 -37.66 14.23 -9.19
C GLN A 6 -37.42 12.76 -8.84
N MET A 7 -37.62 11.85 -9.79
CA MET A 7 -37.23 10.46 -9.66
C MET A 7 -35.71 10.43 -9.49
N LYS A 8 -35.23 10.32 -8.25
CA LYS A 8 -33.90 9.84 -7.93
C LYS A 8 -33.77 8.45 -8.54
N TYR A 9 -33.20 8.36 -9.73
CA TYR A 9 -32.63 7.13 -10.26
C TYR A 9 -31.42 6.78 -9.39
N LYS A 10 -31.67 6.22 -8.19
CA LYS A 10 -30.69 5.41 -7.49
C LYS A 10 -30.50 4.19 -8.37
N THR A 11 -29.52 4.25 -9.27
CA THR A 11 -28.96 3.05 -9.89
C THR A 11 -28.69 2.10 -8.74
N LYS A 12 -29.44 0.99 -8.65
CA LYS A 12 -29.19 -0.09 -7.68
C LYS A 12 -27.86 -0.73 -8.08
N GLU A 13 -26.76 -0.03 -7.84
CA GLU A 13 -25.42 -0.57 -7.97
C GLU A 13 -25.38 -1.78 -7.03
N LYS A 14 -25.17 -2.99 -7.60
CA LYS A 14 -25.02 -4.20 -6.78
C LYS A 14 -23.96 -3.90 -5.73
N SER A 15 -24.35 -3.88 -4.46
CA SER A 15 -23.38 -3.62 -3.39
C SER A 15 -22.28 -4.66 -3.50
N SER A 16 -21.04 -4.20 -3.74
CA SER A 16 -19.90 -5.09 -3.84
C SER A 16 -19.83 -5.93 -2.57
N TRP A 17 -19.37 -7.17 -2.71
CA TRP A 17 -19.20 -8.06 -1.56
C TRP A 17 -18.38 -7.39 -0.45
N THR A 18 -17.36 -6.61 -0.81
CA THR A 18 -16.56 -5.81 0.13
C THR A 18 -17.35 -4.74 0.87
N LYS A 19 -18.31 -4.05 0.22
CA LYS A 19 -19.19 -3.07 0.89
C LYS A 19 -20.12 -3.76 1.90
N ARG A 20 -20.69 -4.92 1.55
CA ARG A 20 -21.54 -5.71 2.47
C ARG A 20 -20.74 -6.22 3.66
N PHE A 21 -19.54 -6.73 3.40
CA PHE A 21 -18.62 -7.19 4.43
C PHE A 21 -18.18 -6.06 5.36
N SER A 22 -17.84 -4.89 4.82
CA SER A 22 -17.49 -3.71 5.62
C SER A 22 -18.64 -3.27 6.53
N LEU A 23 -19.88 -3.22 6.01
CA LEU A 23 -21.07 -2.89 6.81
C LEU A 23 -21.38 -3.95 7.86
N TRP A 24 -21.15 -5.22 7.54
CA TRP A 24 -21.28 -6.32 8.50
C TRP A 24 -20.22 -6.25 9.61
N MET A 25 -18.97 -5.91 9.29
CA MET A 25 -17.92 -5.69 10.28
C MET A 25 -18.25 -4.51 11.20
N GLU A 26 -18.86 -3.45 10.68
CA GLU A 26 -19.31 -2.29 11.47
C GLU A 26 -20.44 -2.69 12.44
N ARG A 27 -21.39 -3.51 11.97
CA ARG A 27 -22.46 -4.09 12.81
C ARG A 27 -21.90 -5.00 13.91
N HIS A 28 -20.85 -5.76 13.61
CA HIS A 28 -20.23 -6.73 14.53
C HIS A 28 -18.82 -6.28 14.95
N ARG A 29 -18.72 -5.11 15.58
CA ARG A 29 -17.44 -4.46 15.95
C ARG A 29 -16.44 -5.39 16.65
N ARG A 30 -16.88 -6.24 17.58
CA ARG A 30 -15.99 -7.20 18.28
C ARG A 30 -15.38 -8.24 17.34
N ILE A 31 -16.18 -8.77 16.41
CA ILE A 31 -15.70 -9.74 15.42
C ILE A 31 -14.78 -9.06 14.41
N GLY A 32 -15.10 -7.82 14.01
CA GLY A 32 -14.21 -7.00 13.18
C GLY A 32 -12.85 -6.76 13.82
N GLN A 33 -12.80 -6.52 15.14
CA GLN A 33 -11.55 -6.40 15.89
C GLN A 33 -10.75 -7.70 15.91
N LEU A 34 -11.41 -8.85 16.13
CA LEU A 34 -10.77 -10.17 16.08
C LEU A 34 -10.21 -10.49 14.69
N LEU A 35 -10.92 -10.14 13.63
CA LEU A 35 -10.43 -10.28 12.26
C LEU A 35 -9.21 -9.39 12.01
N TYR A 36 -9.26 -8.13 12.45
CA TYR A 36 -8.13 -7.21 12.31
C TYR A 36 -6.88 -7.70 13.04
N THR A 37 -7.03 -8.18 14.28
CA THR A 37 -5.90 -8.75 15.03
C THR A 37 -5.42 -10.05 14.40
N SER A 38 -6.33 -10.95 14.01
CA SER A 38 -5.99 -12.19 13.32
C SER A 38 -5.19 -11.93 12.04
N VAL A 39 -5.58 -10.92 11.25
CA VAL A 39 -4.84 -10.56 10.03
C VAL A 39 -3.51 -9.91 10.35
N LEU A 40 -3.40 -9.10 11.41
CA LEU A 40 -2.14 -8.56 11.88
C LEU A 40 -1.16 -9.68 12.27
N PHE A 41 -1.62 -10.66 13.06
CA PHE A 41 -0.81 -11.82 13.43
C PHE A 41 -0.49 -12.70 12.23
N GLY A 42 -1.47 -12.93 11.35
CA GLY A 42 -1.29 -13.70 10.13
C GLY A 42 -0.28 -13.05 9.18
N SER A 43 -0.32 -11.74 8.99
CA SER A 43 0.65 -11.04 8.15
C SER A 43 2.05 -11.05 8.76
N LEU A 44 2.19 -10.94 10.08
CA LEU A 44 3.48 -11.12 10.75
C LEU A 44 4.01 -12.54 10.55
N PHE A 45 3.17 -13.55 10.77
CA PHE A 45 3.53 -14.95 10.65
C PHE A 45 3.96 -15.32 9.23
N VAL A 46 3.17 -14.92 8.22
CA VAL A 46 3.50 -15.15 6.80
C VAL A 46 4.79 -14.43 6.42
N SER A 47 4.99 -13.21 6.88
CA SER A 47 6.21 -12.45 6.55
C SER A 47 7.45 -13.08 7.18
N PHE A 48 7.32 -13.52 8.43
CA PHE A 48 8.37 -14.26 9.13
C PHE A 48 8.70 -15.58 8.41
N LEU A 49 7.69 -16.39 8.08
CA LEU A 49 7.89 -17.64 7.33
C LEU A 49 8.57 -17.41 5.98
N ALA A 50 8.12 -16.42 5.20
CA ALA A 50 8.72 -16.09 3.91
C ALA A 50 10.20 -15.77 4.05
N VAL A 51 10.56 -14.99 5.07
CA VAL A 51 11.96 -14.65 5.38
C VAL A 51 12.74 -15.88 5.87
N SER A 52 12.15 -16.75 6.69
CA SER A 52 12.77 -18.00 7.13
C SER A 52 13.06 -18.97 5.97
N PHE A 53 12.21 -19.00 4.93
CA PHE A 53 12.49 -19.79 3.73
C PHE A 53 13.66 -19.19 2.93
N ILE A 54 13.74 -17.86 2.85
CA ILE A 54 14.79 -17.14 2.13
C ILE A 54 16.10 -17.09 2.94
N SER A 55 16.07 -17.40 4.24
CA SER A 55 17.22 -17.24 5.14
C SER A 55 18.29 -18.32 5.01
N SER A 56 18.04 -19.41 4.29
CA SER A 56 18.99 -20.52 4.12
C SER A 56 20.44 -20.13 3.73
N PRO A 57 20.69 -19.08 2.91
CA PRO A 57 22.04 -18.66 2.56
C PRO A 57 22.62 -17.56 3.49
N PHE A 58 21.87 -17.11 4.50
CA PHE A 58 22.27 -15.99 5.36
C PHE A 58 22.57 -16.47 6.79
N PRO A 59 23.67 -15.98 7.41
CA PRO A 59 24.06 -16.41 8.75
C PRO A 59 23.14 -15.88 9.87
N ASN A 60 22.33 -14.85 9.59
CA ASN A 60 21.41 -14.26 10.56
C ASN A 60 20.14 -13.72 9.87
N LEU A 61 18.98 -13.85 10.51
CA LEU A 61 17.72 -13.28 10.01
C LEU A 61 17.73 -11.74 10.01
N ASN A 62 18.60 -11.11 10.80
CA ASN A 62 18.69 -9.65 10.89
C ASN A 62 18.98 -8.97 9.54
N TYR A 63 19.69 -9.65 8.62
CA TYR A 63 19.94 -9.16 7.25
C TYR A 63 18.67 -9.03 6.42
N LEU A 64 17.67 -9.86 6.71
CA LEU A 64 16.38 -9.88 6.02
C LEU A 64 15.31 -9.09 6.79
N SER A 65 15.66 -8.38 7.87
CA SER A 65 14.70 -7.56 8.61
C SER A 65 13.98 -6.52 7.76
N PRO A 66 14.63 -5.82 6.80
CA PRO A 66 13.92 -4.87 5.93
C PRO A 66 12.91 -5.58 5.03
N LEU A 67 13.28 -6.75 4.50
CA LEU A 67 12.41 -7.59 3.69
C LEU A 67 11.18 -8.04 4.49
N SER A 68 11.39 -8.53 5.71
CA SER A 68 10.30 -8.98 6.60
C SER A 68 9.32 -7.86 6.93
N PHE A 69 9.84 -6.70 7.33
CA PHE A 69 9.01 -5.57 7.74
C PHE A 69 8.20 -5.01 6.56
N ASN A 70 8.84 -4.86 5.39
CA ASN A 70 8.16 -4.37 4.20
C ASN A 70 7.12 -5.36 3.66
N LEU A 71 7.38 -6.66 3.75
CA LEU A 71 6.40 -7.69 3.40
C LEU A 71 5.19 -7.66 4.34
N PHE A 72 5.43 -7.52 5.65
CA PHE A 72 4.37 -7.37 6.64
C PHE A 72 3.50 -6.15 6.33
N LEU A 73 4.12 -5.00 6.10
CA LEU A 73 3.42 -3.76 5.75
C LEU A 73 2.59 -3.91 4.49
N LEU A 74 3.13 -4.57 3.46
CA LEU A 74 2.46 -4.80 2.19
C LEU A 74 1.21 -5.68 2.35
N LEU A 75 1.34 -6.81 3.05
CA LEU A 75 0.23 -7.74 3.31
C LEU A 75 -0.86 -7.08 4.14
N PHE A 76 -0.46 -6.45 5.25
CA PHE A 76 -1.40 -5.82 6.17
C PHE A 76 -2.13 -4.63 5.52
N SER A 77 -1.41 -3.79 4.77
CA SER A 77 -2.01 -2.65 4.09
C SER A 77 -2.95 -3.08 2.97
N THR A 78 -2.62 -4.14 2.24
CA THR A 78 -3.50 -4.71 1.22
C THR A 78 -4.83 -5.13 1.84
N TYR A 79 -4.81 -5.80 3.00
CA TYR A 79 -6.02 -6.14 3.75
C TYR A 79 -6.82 -4.88 4.12
N CYS A 80 -6.17 -3.88 4.73
CA CYS A 80 -6.82 -2.63 5.14
C CYS A 80 -7.47 -1.90 3.97
N ILE A 81 -6.83 -1.89 2.80
CA ILE A 81 -7.35 -1.22 1.61
C ILE A 81 -8.58 -1.96 1.04
N VAL A 82 -8.53 -3.29 0.97
CA VAL A 82 -9.58 -4.13 0.38
C VAL A 82 -10.83 -4.18 1.28
N PHE A 83 -10.66 -4.40 2.57
CA PHE A 83 -11.79 -4.72 3.47
C PHE A 83 -12.40 -3.52 4.17
N HIS A 84 -11.66 -2.42 4.35
CA HIS A 84 -12.18 -1.20 4.98
C HIS A 84 -12.89 -0.26 3.96
N SER A 85 -13.52 -0.83 2.94
CA SER A 85 -13.91 -0.16 1.69
C SER A 85 -15.24 0.63 1.78
N GLY A 86 -15.22 1.78 2.46
CA GLY A 86 -16.26 2.82 2.37
C GLY A 86 -15.92 4.02 1.44
N SER A 87 -14.63 4.28 1.17
CA SER A 87 -14.14 5.47 0.44
C SER A 87 -13.38 5.16 -0.86
N ASP A 88 -13.04 6.20 -1.64
CA ASP A 88 -12.34 6.11 -2.94
C ASP A 88 -11.04 5.28 -2.84
N THR A 89 -11.07 4.08 -3.43
CA THR A 89 -9.96 3.11 -3.36
C THR A 89 -8.64 3.67 -3.87
N LEU A 90 -8.67 4.47 -4.94
CA LEU A 90 -7.48 5.12 -5.51
C LEU A 90 -6.76 6.04 -4.52
N GLN A 91 -7.51 6.75 -3.67
CA GLN A 91 -6.92 7.68 -2.72
C GLN A 91 -6.21 6.94 -1.59
N LYS A 92 -6.75 5.79 -1.14
CA LYS A 92 -6.08 4.94 -0.15
C LYS A 92 -4.79 4.32 -0.68
N TRP A 93 -4.82 3.77 -1.89
CA TRP A 93 -3.60 3.27 -2.54
C TRP A 93 -2.56 4.38 -2.68
N ARG A 94 -2.99 5.63 -2.90
CA ARG A 94 -2.07 6.77 -2.99
C ARG A 94 -1.41 7.06 -1.64
N TYR A 95 -2.20 7.11 -0.57
CA TYR A 95 -1.66 7.27 0.78
C TYR A 95 -0.73 6.13 1.17
N PHE A 96 -1.10 4.89 0.86
CA PHE A 96 -0.23 3.73 1.08
C PHE A 96 1.11 3.89 0.36
N SER A 97 1.11 4.23 -0.94
CA SER A 97 2.35 4.47 -1.68
C SER A 97 3.20 5.59 -1.06
N TRP A 98 2.58 6.66 -0.59
CA TRP A 98 3.30 7.74 0.10
C TRP A 98 3.98 7.27 1.38
N VAL A 99 3.28 6.48 2.20
CA VAL A 99 3.84 5.90 3.43
C VAL A 99 4.98 4.94 3.09
N PHE A 100 4.80 4.08 2.09
CA PHE A 100 5.79 3.09 1.65
C PHE A 100 7.06 3.77 1.14
N ILE A 101 6.92 4.70 0.20
CA ILE A 101 8.04 5.49 -0.36
C ILE A 101 8.73 6.32 0.72
N GLY A 102 7.95 6.98 1.60
CA GLY A 102 8.50 7.82 2.66
C GLY A 102 9.26 7.02 3.72
N PHE A 103 8.72 5.87 4.11
CA PHE A 103 9.34 4.97 5.06
C PHE A 103 10.64 4.37 4.49
N ASP A 104 10.57 3.73 3.32
CA ASP A 104 11.77 3.17 2.66
C ASP A 104 12.79 4.26 2.31
N GLY A 105 12.32 5.44 1.87
CA GLY A 105 13.17 6.57 1.52
C GLY A 105 13.87 7.24 2.70
N LEU A 106 13.35 7.11 3.93
CA LEU A 106 14.01 7.58 5.16
C LEU A 106 14.92 6.51 5.76
N LEU A 107 14.49 5.25 5.77
CA LEU A 107 15.28 4.15 6.33
C LEU A 107 16.50 3.84 5.48
N PHE A 108 16.41 3.99 4.15
CA PHE A 108 17.52 3.68 3.25
C PHE A 108 18.78 4.55 3.49
N PRO A 109 18.71 5.90 3.53
CA PRO A 109 19.86 6.74 3.87
C PRO A 109 20.37 6.49 5.29
N PHE A 110 19.48 6.22 6.25
CA PHE A 110 19.88 5.88 7.61
C PHE A 110 20.71 4.59 7.63
N HIS A 111 20.26 3.55 6.93
CA HIS A 111 20.98 2.29 6.83
C HIS A 111 22.30 2.44 6.06
N LEU A 112 22.35 3.26 5.02
CA LEU A 112 23.59 3.60 4.32
C LEU A 112 24.58 4.34 5.24
N LEU A 113 24.15 5.38 5.95
CA LEU A 113 25.03 6.16 6.83
C LEU A 113 25.57 5.31 7.98
N VAL A 114 24.73 4.50 8.60
CA VAL A 114 25.16 3.57 9.66
C VAL A 114 26.05 2.47 9.09
N GLY A 115 25.69 1.88 7.94
CA GLY A 115 26.45 0.80 7.29
C GLY A 115 27.80 1.24 6.72
N LEU A 116 27.90 2.42 6.12
CA LEU A 116 29.15 2.99 5.60
C LEU A 116 30.12 3.37 6.72
N ASN A 117 29.62 3.98 7.81
CA ASN A 117 30.42 4.25 9.00
C ASN A 117 30.96 2.96 9.64
N TRP A 118 30.28 1.83 9.41
CA TRP A 118 30.67 0.51 9.90
C TRP A 118 31.79 -0.13 9.06
N LEU A 119 31.75 0.03 7.73
CA LEU A 119 32.81 -0.46 6.81
C LEU A 119 34.20 0.11 7.16
N GLY A 120 34.25 1.32 7.74
CA GLY A 120 35.48 2.00 8.19
C GLY A 120 35.97 1.60 9.59
N ARG A 121 35.11 1.06 10.46
CA ARG A 121 35.48 0.61 11.82
C ARG A 121 35.73 -0.89 11.84
N ARG A 122 36.86 -1.33 11.27
CA ARG A 122 37.35 -2.70 11.49
C ARG A 122 37.70 -2.87 12.97
N LYS A 123 37.06 -3.85 13.62
CA LYS A 123 37.56 -4.59 14.79
C LYS A 123 37.77 -3.83 16.12
N THR A 124 36.86 -3.02 16.62
CA THR A 124 36.87 -2.72 18.07
C THR A 124 35.49 -2.31 18.52
N THR A 125 34.71 -3.23 19.12
CA THR A 125 33.71 -3.04 20.19
C THR A 125 32.52 -4.00 20.04
N ASN A 126 32.19 -4.66 21.15
CA ASN A 126 31.01 -5.52 21.30
C ASN A 126 29.74 -4.68 21.15
N PHE A 127 29.12 -4.74 19.99
CA PHE A 127 27.83 -4.10 19.73
C PHE A 127 26.73 -5.14 19.51
N PRO A 128 25.46 -4.80 19.80
CA PRO A 128 24.35 -5.74 19.71
C PRO A 128 24.18 -6.30 18.29
N ALA A 129 23.81 -7.58 18.21
CA ALA A 129 23.72 -8.36 16.97
C ALA A 129 22.74 -7.81 15.90
N LEU A 130 21.91 -6.81 16.24
CA LEU A 130 21.08 -6.09 15.26
C LEU A 130 21.89 -5.13 14.36
N ILE A 131 23.08 -4.71 14.78
CA ILE A 131 23.88 -3.66 14.11
C ILE A 131 25.23 -4.21 13.61
N SER A 132 25.69 -5.35 14.15
CA SER A 132 26.90 -6.04 13.68
C SER A 132 26.59 -6.85 12.41
N MET A 133 26.67 -6.21 11.25
CA MET A 133 26.45 -6.84 9.95
C MET A 133 27.79 -7.12 9.26
N ASP A 134 28.02 -8.37 8.88
CA ASP A 134 29.16 -8.75 8.05
C ASP A 134 29.09 -7.97 6.71
N PRO A 135 30.18 -7.27 6.32
CA PRO A 135 30.24 -6.49 5.09
C PRO A 135 29.79 -7.26 3.84
N ALA A 136 29.97 -8.59 3.82
CA ALA A 136 29.55 -9.44 2.71
C ALA A 136 28.02 -9.43 2.48
N TYR A 137 27.21 -9.05 3.48
CA TYR A 137 25.75 -9.10 3.44
C TYR A 137 25.07 -7.73 3.63
N VAL A 138 25.83 -6.64 3.75
CA VAL A 138 25.30 -5.26 3.87
C VAL A 138 24.44 -4.86 2.67
N TRP A 139 24.72 -5.43 1.50
CA TRP A 139 23.95 -5.16 0.27
C TRP A 139 22.51 -5.71 0.32
N VAL A 140 22.20 -6.70 1.14
CA VAL A 140 20.88 -7.36 1.17
C VAL A 140 19.78 -6.42 1.68
N PRO A 141 19.95 -5.75 2.83
CA PRO A 141 19.09 -4.65 3.24
C PRO A 141 18.91 -3.57 2.17
N ILE A 142 20.02 -3.12 1.55
CA ILE A 142 20.05 -2.07 0.54
C ILE A 142 19.17 -2.45 -0.66
N VAL A 143 19.35 -3.65 -1.21
CA VAL A 143 18.56 -4.15 -2.34
C VAL A 143 17.08 -4.29 -1.94
N SER A 144 16.80 -4.74 -0.71
CA SER A 144 15.43 -4.85 -0.22
C SER A 144 14.74 -3.48 -0.18
N TYR A 145 15.36 -2.46 0.42
CA TYR A 145 14.80 -1.10 0.46
C TYR A 145 14.57 -0.53 -0.94
N LEU A 146 15.53 -0.70 -1.87
CA LEU A 146 15.37 -0.26 -3.25
C LEU A 146 14.19 -0.94 -3.93
N PHE A 147 14.07 -2.26 -3.80
CA PHE A 147 12.98 -3.03 -4.39
C PHE A 147 11.61 -2.52 -3.92
N PHE A 148 11.44 -2.33 -2.61
CA PHE A 148 10.18 -1.85 -2.04
C PHE A 148 9.92 -0.36 -2.34
N PHE A 149 10.96 0.46 -2.39
CA PHE A 149 10.87 1.85 -2.84
C PHE A 149 10.33 1.94 -4.28
N PHE A 150 10.89 1.16 -5.21
CA PHE A 150 10.41 1.11 -6.60
C PHE A 150 9.02 0.51 -6.70
N LEU A 151 8.69 -0.48 -5.87
CA LEU A 151 7.33 -1.04 -5.79
C LEU A 151 6.32 0.05 -5.39
N GLY A 152 6.60 0.81 -4.32
CA GLY A 152 5.78 1.93 -3.87
C GLY A 152 5.63 3.01 -4.95
N LEU A 153 6.73 3.38 -5.60
CA LEU A 153 6.76 4.35 -6.70
C LEU A 153 5.96 3.87 -7.91
N GLY A 154 6.06 2.60 -8.27
CA GLY A 154 5.30 1.98 -9.36
C GLY A 154 3.80 2.02 -9.11
N ILE A 155 3.37 1.70 -7.88
CA ILE A 155 1.96 1.80 -7.47
C ILE A 155 1.49 3.26 -7.57
N LEU A 156 2.29 4.23 -7.09
CA LEU A 156 1.95 5.66 -7.18
C LEU A 156 1.76 6.12 -8.63
N LEU A 157 2.70 5.77 -9.51
CA LEU A 157 2.63 6.10 -10.94
C LEU A 157 1.41 5.47 -11.61
N LEU A 158 1.08 4.22 -11.26
CA LEU A 158 -0.11 3.54 -11.76
C LEU A 158 -1.39 4.29 -11.36
N ILE A 159 -1.49 4.74 -10.11
CA ILE A 159 -2.63 5.51 -9.62
C ILE A 159 -2.77 6.83 -10.39
N ILE A 160 -1.66 7.57 -10.55
CA ILE A 160 -1.65 8.83 -11.29
C ILE A 160 -2.11 8.60 -12.74
N ARG A 161 -1.67 7.51 -13.37
CA ARG A 161 -2.08 7.13 -14.73
C ARG A 161 -3.57 6.82 -14.82
N ILE A 162 -4.11 6.07 -13.86
CA ILE A 162 -5.54 5.74 -13.79
C ILE A 162 -6.37 7.01 -13.55
N GLU A 163 -5.93 7.87 -12.64
CA GLU A 163 -6.60 9.13 -12.32
C GLU A 163 -6.62 10.07 -13.53
N LYS A 164 -5.49 10.23 -14.23
CA LYS A 164 -5.39 11.00 -15.47
C LYS A 164 -6.33 10.44 -16.55
N ARG A 165 -6.42 9.11 -16.69
CA ARG A 165 -7.37 8.46 -17.60
C ARG A 165 -8.83 8.76 -17.22
N ARG A 166 -9.18 8.65 -15.94
CA ARG A 166 -10.53 8.95 -15.42
C ARG A 166 -10.93 10.41 -15.68
N ARG A 167 -10.03 11.36 -15.44
CA ARG A 167 -10.25 12.80 -15.71
C ARG A 167 -10.50 13.05 -17.20
N ARG A 168 -9.72 12.42 -18.09
CA ARG A 168 -9.91 12.52 -19.55
C ARG A 168 -11.26 11.98 -20.01
N HIS A 169 -11.69 10.83 -19.49
CA HIS A 169 -13.02 10.28 -19.80
C HIS A 169 -14.13 11.26 -19.41
N LYS A 170 -14.13 11.76 -18.16
CA LYS A 170 -15.11 12.74 -17.69
C LYS A 170 -15.11 14.03 -18.52
N TRP A 171 -13.94 14.50 -18.95
CA TRP A 171 -13.81 15.67 -19.83
C TRP A 171 -14.43 15.43 -21.22
N ASN A 172 -14.19 14.25 -21.80
CA ASN A 172 -14.75 13.88 -23.10
C ASN A 172 -16.28 13.71 -23.05
N GLU A 173 -16.81 13.15 -21.97
CA GLU A 173 -18.26 13.08 -21.72
C GLU A 173 -18.88 14.47 -21.63
N ARG A 174 -18.30 15.39 -20.84
CA ARG A 174 -18.76 16.79 -20.78
C ARG A 174 -18.76 17.48 -22.14
N LYS A 175 -17.75 17.23 -22.98
CA LYS A 175 -17.71 17.76 -24.35
C LYS A 175 -18.83 17.17 -25.22
N ARG A 176 -19.12 15.88 -25.10
CA ARG A 176 -20.24 15.22 -25.82
C ARG A 176 -21.59 15.78 -25.39
N ASP A 177 -21.79 15.98 -24.08
CA ASP A 177 -23.04 16.52 -23.55
C ASP A 177 -23.27 17.97 -23.98
N LYS A 178 -22.22 18.81 -23.99
CA LYS A 178 -22.28 20.18 -24.53
C LYS A 178 -22.66 20.20 -26.02
N ARG A 179 -22.11 19.28 -26.83
CA ARG A 179 -22.47 19.19 -28.26
C ARG A 179 -23.94 18.79 -28.44
N ARG A 180 -24.43 17.83 -27.65
CA ARG A 180 -25.84 17.38 -27.68
C ARG A 180 -26.81 18.48 -27.24
N SER A 181 -26.46 19.25 -26.21
CA SER A 181 -27.30 20.36 -25.75
C SER A 181 -27.34 21.51 -26.75
N SER A 182 -26.20 21.81 -27.41
CA SER A 182 -26.13 22.82 -28.47
C SER A 182 -27.02 22.46 -29.66
N TYR A 183 -26.97 21.22 -30.14
CA TYR A 183 -27.80 20.74 -31.25
C TYR A 183 -29.30 20.79 -30.95
N ARG A 184 -29.70 20.52 -29.69
CA ARG A 184 -31.10 20.63 -29.26
C ARG A 184 -31.62 22.07 -29.19
N ARG A 185 -30.75 23.07 -29.03
CA ARG A 185 -31.14 24.48 -28.97
C ARG A 185 -31.24 25.14 -30.34
N SER A 186 -30.63 24.55 -31.37
CA SER A 186 -30.62 25.09 -32.73
C SER A 186 -31.75 24.54 -33.62
N LYS A 187 -32.70 23.80 -33.04
CA LYS A 187 -33.83 23.15 -33.71
C LYS A 187 -35.11 23.57 -32.99
#